data_AF-A0A3C1YRV5-F1
#
_entry.id   AF-A0A3C1YRV5-F1
#
_cell.length_a   1.000
_cell.length_b   1.000
_cell.length_c   1.000
_cell.angle_alpha   90.00
_cell.angle_beta   90.00
_cell.angle_gamma   90.00
#
_symmetry.space_group_name_H-M   'P 1'
#
loop_
_entity.id
_entity.type
_entity.pdbx_description
1 polymer ?
#
loop_
_entity_poly.entity_id
_entity_poly.type
_entity_poly.pdbx_seq_one_letter_code
_entity_poly.pdbx_strand_id
1 'polypeptide(L)'
;IANPERVRARLLNALRFQFKNGSTLHNFFKMTDSGEKTNHSDTPLWIPFGIIEYLNETADYSILEETVRFYDEGSGTVYEHLVKALDFAISATTERGLPKIMNGDWNDTLDHIGPLGKGETVWGAFFLAYMLKKTFELLDHRNDSDTRQRWEKFYAKLEKVTNEVCWDGEWYLRAFRDNGESVGSKKYKQGKIFINAQTWSVISGLAPKDRADKALQSTKNHLGTPYGIQIVWPSYTEVEDTIGLISRCVPGKKENGAVFNHASSWFILASIINGDVESAFDIYTKMLPLNSSANIDRYETEPYVFAEYVTSPDHETENQASHSWLTGTAVWMYRIALDYIIGFRTSLKGITFAPNIPSHWKIFKAERTFRGKRFFLTVKNPEGGNSTIRSLKINGKEVENSVIDVASFTESNITVEIILGKK
;
A
#
# COMPACT_ATOMS: atom_id res chain seq x y z
N ILE A 1 -10.84 -1.96 -13.31
CA ILE A 1 -10.14 -0.82 -13.97
C ILE A 1 -11.10 -0.22 -14.97
N ALA A 2 -11.29 1.11 -14.98
CA ALA A 2 -12.26 1.76 -15.89
C ALA A 2 -11.81 1.77 -17.36
N ASN A 3 -10.50 1.84 -17.63
CA ASN A 3 -9.95 1.82 -18.99
C ASN A 3 -8.66 0.97 -19.03
N PRO A 4 -8.78 -0.36 -19.21
CA PRO A 4 -7.65 -1.28 -19.23
C PRO A 4 -6.59 -0.92 -20.28
N GLU A 5 -7.00 -0.56 -21.49
CA GLU A 5 -6.07 -0.21 -22.59
C GLU A 5 -5.18 0.98 -22.25
N ARG A 6 -5.76 2.01 -21.62
CA ARG A 6 -4.97 3.17 -21.17
C ARG A 6 -3.98 2.79 -20.07
N VAL A 7 -4.33 1.85 -19.19
CA VAL A 7 -3.41 1.34 -18.17
C VAL A 7 -2.28 0.53 -18.81
N ARG A 8 -2.59 -0.36 -19.75
CA ARG A 8 -1.60 -1.12 -20.54
C ARG A 8 -0.59 -0.19 -21.19
N ALA A 9 -1.07 0.82 -21.93
CA ALA A 9 -0.22 1.80 -22.58
C ALA A 9 0.63 2.62 -21.58
N ARG A 10 0.08 2.94 -20.40
CA ARG A 10 0.81 3.64 -19.34
C ARG A 10 1.94 2.79 -18.76
N LEU A 11 1.70 1.50 -18.50
CA LEU A 11 2.70 0.57 -17.99
C LEU A 11 3.85 0.42 -18.99
N LEU A 12 3.53 0.15 -20.26
CA LEU A 12 4.54 0.05 -21.33
C LEU A 12 5.36 1.33 -21.47
N ASN A 13 4.74 2.50 -21.33
CA ASN A 13 5.48 3.76 -21.37
C ASN A 13 6.40 3.94 -20.15
N ALA A 14 5.94 3.59 -18.94
CA ALA A 14 6.76 3.70 -17.72
C ALA A 14 8.00 2.81 -17.78
N LEU A 15 7.89 1.61 -18.36
CA LEU A 15 8.98 0.65 -18.51
C LEU A 15 10.16 1.18 -19.36
N ARG A 16 9.91 2.13 -20.27
CA ARG A 16 10.94 2.81 -21.06
C ARG A 16 11.95 3.60 -20.20
N PHE A 17 11.61 3.87 -18.94
CA PHE A 17 12.42 4.63 -17.99
C PHE A 17 13.07 3.74 -16.91
N GLN A 18 13.03 2.42 -17.09
CA GLN A 18 13.79 1.46 -16.32
C GLN A 18 15.14 1.19 -16.97
N PHE A 19 16.21 1.16 -16.19
CA PHE A 19 17.56 0.79 -16.64
C PHE A 19 17.68 -0.74 -16.72
N LYS A 20 18.60 -1.24 -17.55
CA LYS A 20 18.85 -2.68 -17.75
C LYS A 20 19.21 -3.44 -16.47
N ASN A 21 19.78 -2.76 -15.49
CA ASN A 21 20.10 -3.32 -14.18
C ASN A 21 18.90 -3.45 -13.23
N GLY A 22 17.72 -2.96 -13.62
CA GLY A 22 16.49 -2.99 -12.84
C GLY A 22 16.15 -1.70 -12.08
N SER A 23 17.12 -0.80 -11.87
CA SER A 23 16.85 0.53 -11.31
C SER A 23 15.97 1.38 -12.24
N THR A 24 15.33 2.43 -11.73
CA THR A 24 14.35 3.22 -12.50
C THR A 24 14.53 4.71 -12.22
N LEU A 25 14.21 5.56 -13.20
CA LEU A 25 14.00 6.98 -12.93
C LEU A 25 12.81 7.15 -11.97
N HIS A 26 12.92 8.14 -11.09
CA HIS A 26 11.92 8.42 -10.06
C HIS A 26 10.71 9.17 -10.62
N ASN A 27 10.97 10.05 -11.58
CA ASN A 27 9.96 10.73 -12.40
C ASN A 27 10.37 10.66 -13.88
N PHE A 28 9.43 10.97 -14.77
CA PHE A 28 9.74 11.15 -16.19
C PHE A 28 8.86 12.24 -16.80
N PHE A 29 9.44 12.98 -17.73
CA PHE A 29 8.80 14.04 -18.48
C PHE A 29 8.39 13.52 -19.85
N LYS A 30 7.07 13.40 -20.07
CA LYS A 30 6.51 12.84 -21.31
C LYS A 30 6.95 13.59 -22.58
N MET A 31 7.25 14.89 -22.49
CA MET A 31 7.62 15.70 -23.66
C MET A 31 9.07 15.52 -24.10
N THR A 32 9.97 15.21 -23.16
CA THR A 32 11.42 15.15 -23.41
C THR A 32 11.97 13.73 -23.37
N ASP A 33 11.14 12.74 -22.99
CA ASP A 33 11.58 11.36 -22.74
C ASP A 33 12.82 11.30 -21.81
N SER A 34 12.85 12.18 -20.81
CA SER A 34 13.90 12.27 -19.79
C SER A 34 13.29 12.27 -18.38
N GLY A 35 14.13 12.17 -17.35
CA GLY A 35 13.68 12.19 -15.95
C GLY A 35 14.85 12.14 -14.98
N GLU A 36 14.54 12.10 -13.69
CA GLU A 36 15.52 12.19 -12.61
C GLU A 36 15.77 10.82 -11.98
N LYS A 37 17.05 10.50 -11.76
CA LYS A 37 17.46 9.33 -11.00
C LYS A 37 17.82 9.74 -9.57
N THR A 38 16.84 9.73 -8.68
CA THR A 38 17.02 10.14 -7.28
C THR A 38 17.52 9.00 -6.38
N ASN A 39 17.52 7.76 -6.87
CA ASN A 39 17.85 6.55 -6.12
C ASN A 39 16.95 6.29 -4.89
N HIS A 40 15.68 6.73 -4.93
CA HIS A 40 14.72 6.31 -3.91
C HIS A 40 14.45 4.81 -4.03
N SER A 41 14.61 4.12 -2.90
CA SER A 41 14.73 2.67 -2.81
C SER A 41 13.47 1.90 -3.23
N ASP A 42 12.31 2.52 -3.15
CA ASP A 42 11.01 1.94 -3.49
C ASP A 42 10.59 2.15 -4.94
N THR A 43 11.19 3.13 -5.63
CA THR A 43 10.88 3.47 -7.04
C THR A 43 10.76 2.23 -7.94
N PRO A 44 11.71 1.27 -7.94
CA PRO A 44 11.63 0.11 -8.82
C PRO A 44 10.44 -0.82 -8.51
N LEU A 45 9.92 -0.79 -7.28
CA LEU A 45 8.87 -1.70 -6.81
C LEU A 45 7.48 -1.34 -7.34
N TRP A 46 7.25 -0.07 -7.66
CA TRP A 46 5.94 0.39 -8.16
C TRP A 46 5.61 -0.12 -9.57
N ILE A 47 6.63 -0.43 -10.38
CA ILE A 47 6.42 -1.01 -11.72
C ILE A 47 5.84 -2.44 -11.62
N PRO A 48 6.48 -3.40 -10.91
CA PRO A 48 5.88 -4.71 -10.64
C PRO A 48 4.50 -4.60 -9.99
N PHE A 49 4.28 -3.65 -9.08
CA PHE A 49 2.97 -3.43 -8.45
C PHE A 49 1.89 -3.12 -9.49
N GLY A 50 2.14 -2.17 -10.38
CA GLY A 50 1.21 -1.81 -11.45
C GLY A 50 0.92 -2.97 -12.41
N ILE A 51 1.94 -3.75 -12.78
CA ILE A 51 1.78 -4.92 -13.67
C ILE A 51 0.92 -6.00 -13.01
N ILE A 52 1.18 -6.34 -11.74
CA ILE A 52 0.40 -7.35 -11.02
C ILE A 52 -1.05 -6.90 -10.83
N GLU A 53 -1.31 -5.65 -10.46
CA GLU A 53 -2.67 -5.13 -10.33
C GLU A 53 -3.41 -5.09 -11.68
N TYR A 54 -2.71 -4.79 -12.78
CA TYR A 54 -3.26 -4.89 -14.13
C TYR A 54 -3.68 -6.33 -14.46
N LEU A 55 -2.78 -7.29 -14.27
CA LEU A 55 -3.05 -8.70 -14.55
C LEU A 55 -4.17 -9.27 -13.68
N ASN A 56 -4.19 -8.93 -12.38
CA ASN A 56 -5.28 -9.33 -11.48
C ASN A 56 -6.63 -8.82 -11.98
N GLU A 57 -6.67 -7.62 -12.57
CA GLU A 57 -7.90 -7.08 -13.12
C GLU A 57 -8.29 -7.72 -14.47
N THR A 58 -7.34 -7.86 -15.39
CA THR A 58 -7.66 -8.12 -16.81
C THR A 58 -7.43 -9.55 -17.26
N ALA A 59 -6.50 -10.27 -16.61
CA ALA A 59 -5.90 -11.49 -17.15
C ALA A 59 -5.33 -11.33 -18.57
N ASP A 60 -4.96 -10.11 -18.98
CA ASP A 60 -4.25 -9.88 -20.23
C ASP A 60 -2.77 -10.26 -20.06
N TYR A 61 -2.48 -11.56 -20.14
CA TYR A 61 -1.12 -12.08 -20.04
C TYR A 61 -0.25 -11.72 -21.24
N SER A 62 -0.84 -11.25 -22.35
CA SER A 62 -0.08 -10.86 -23.55
C SER A 62 0.89 -9.71 -23.25
N ILE A 63 0.56 -8.83 -22.28
CA ILE A 63 1.43 -7.73 -21.87
C ILE A 63 2.81 -8.24 -21.43
N LEU A 64 2.91 -9.44 -20.86
CA LEU A 64 4.16 -9.97 -20.33
C LEU A 64 5.20 -10.27 -21.41
N GLU A 65 4.75 -10.51 -22.64
CA GLU A 65 5.60 -10.84 -23.79
C GLU A 65 5.94 -9.60 -24.64
N GLU A 66 5.33 -8.45 -24.35
CA GLU A 66 5.65 -7.20 -25.03
C GLU A 66 7.10 -6.81 -24.76
N THR A 67 7.84 -6.49 -25.82
CA THR A 67 9.24 -6.06 -25.71
C THR A 67 9.30 -4.55 -25.57
N VAL A 68 9.94 -4.08 -24.51
CA VAL A 68 10.16 -2.65 -24.22
C VAL A 68 11.66 -2.39 -24.13
N ARG A 69 12.10 -1.23 -24.63
CA ARG A 69 13.49 -0.80 -24.46
C ARG A 69 13.76 -0.41 -23.00
N PHE A 70 14.95 -0.71 -22.51
CA PHE A 70 15.45 -0.05 -21.30
C PHE A 70 15.82 1.41 -21.61
N TYR A 71 15.94 2.22 -20.57
CA TYR A 71 16.28 3.63 -20.69
C TYR A 71 17.73 3.84 -21.17
N ASP A 72 18.64 2.97 -20.75
CA ASP A 72 20.04 2.96 -21.13
C ASP A 72 20.27 2.12 -22.39
N GLU A 73 20.36 0.79 -22.26
CA GLU A 73 20.75 -0.09 -23.36
C GLU A 73 19.92 -1.37 -23.43
N GLY A 74 19.63 -1.79 -24.65
CA GLY A 74 18.92 -3.02 -24.95
C GLY A 74 17.41 -2.95 -24.68
N SER A 75 16.79 -4.12 -24.69
CA SER A 75 15.35 -4.31 -24.49
C SER A 75 15.10 -5.62 -23.76
N GLY A 76 13.93 -5.74 -23.14
CA GLY A 76 13.46 -6.98 -22.56
C GLY A 76 11.95 -7.08 -22.65
N THR A 77 11.42 -8.27 -22.38
CA THR A 77 9.98 -8.43 -22.22
C THR A 77 9.51 -7.75 -20.94
N VAL A 78 8.24 -7.36 -20.86
CA VAL A 78 7.66 -6.81 -19.61
C VAL A 78 7.90 -7.74 -18.42
N TYR A 79 7.88 -9.05 -18.63
CA TYR A 79 8.24 -10.02 -17.60
C TYR A 79 9.69 -9.86 -17.13
N GLU A 80 10.65 -9.76 -18.04
CA GLU A 80 12.06 -9.55 -17.70
C GLU A 80 12.28 -8.22 -16.96
N HIS A 81 11.59 -7.16 -17.37
CA HIS A 81 11.59 -5.88 -16.66
C HIS A 81 11.09 -6.02 -15.20
N LEU A 82 10.00 -6.76 -14.98
CA LEU A 82 9.45 -7.04 -13.66
C LEU A 82 10.46 -7.80 -12.79
N VAL A 83 11.05 -8.87 -13.32
CA VAL A 83 12.05 -9.68 -12.61
C VAL A 83 13.28 -8.85 -12.26
N LYS A 84 13.79 -8.05 -13.21
CA LYS A 84 14.94 -7.16 -12.99
C LYS A 84 14.68 -6.11 -11.92
N ALA A 85 13.47 -5.53 -11.86
CA ALA A 85 13.13 -4.55 -10.83
C ALA A 85 13.22 -5.14 -9.42
N LEU A 86 12.66 -6.34 -9.22
CA LEU A 86 12.66 -7.01 -7.93
C LEU A 86 14.02 -7.58 -7.57
N ASP A 87 14.75 -8.17 -8.52
CA ASP A 87 16.13 -8.62 -8.31
C ASP A 87 17.06 -7.45 -7.97
N PHE A 88 16.87 -6.27 -8.59
CA PHE A 88 17.58 -5.05 -8.21
C PHE A 88 17.30 -4.67 -6.75
N ALA A 89 16.04 -4.59 -6.35
CA ALA A 89 15.67 -4.24 -4.98
C ALA A 89 16.21 -5.24 -3.94
N ILE A 90 16.21 -6.53 -4.25
CA ILE A 90 16.83 -7.58 -3.43
C ILE A 90 18.34 -7.38 -3.33
N SER A 91 19.01 -7.09 -4.45
CA SER A 91 20.45 -6.85 -4.49
C SER A 91 20.87 -5.57 -3.75
N ALA A 92 19.95 -4.59 -3.67
CA ALA A 92 20.13 -3.32 -2.99
C ALA A 92 19.86 -3.42 -1.47
N THR A 93 20.15 -4.57 -0.86
CA THR A 93 20.05 -4.78 0.58
C THR A 93 21.44 -4.75 1.24
N THR A 94 21.48 -4.44 2.53
CA THR A 94 22.71 -4.51 3.33
C THR A 94 23.04 -5.97 3.70
N GLU A 95 24.19 -6.19 4.34
CA GLU A 95 24.56 -7.51 4.88
C GLU A 95 23.53 -8.04 5.88
N ARG A 96 22.91 -7.15 6.66
CA ARG A 96 21.80 -7.46 7.57
C ARG A 96 20.57 -8.00 6.82
N GLY A 97 20.43 -7.66 5.55
CA GLY A 97 19.33 -8.11 4.67
C GLY A 97 18.15 -7.17 4.61
N LEU A 98 18.26 -5.95 5.15
CA LEU A 98 17.26 -4.89 4.96
C LEU A 98 17.57 -4.09 3.69
N PRO A 99 16.55 -3.61 2.94
CA PRO A 99 16.76 -2.72 1.81
C PRO A 99 17.46 -1.44 2.25
N LYS A 100 18.43 -0.99 1.44
CA LYS A 100 19.06 0.30 1.63
C LYS A 100 18.04 1.40 1.38
N ILE A 101 17.99 2.41 2.24
CA ILE A 101 17.11 3.56 2.04
C ILE A 101 17.67 4.56 1.02
N MET A 102 19.00 4.64 0.89
CA MET A 102 19.66 5.60 -0.02
C MET A 102 19.20 7.05 0.27
N ASN A 103 18.70 7.75 -0.75
CA ASN A 103 18.24 9.13 -0.67
C ASN A 103 16.73 9.24 -0.35
N GLY A 104 16.09 8.14 0.05
CA GLY A 104 14.66 8.13 0.35
C GLY A 104 13.99 6.79 0.05
N ASP A 105 12.84 6.61 0.66
CA ASP A 105 11.86 5.61 0.23
C ASP A 105 10.57 6.35 -0.13
N TRP A 106 9.38 5.77 0.06
CA TRP A 106 8.13 6.48 -0.23
C TRP A 106 7.98 7.81 0.52
N ASN A 107 8.62 7.96 1.69
CA ASN A 107 8.71 9.28 2.32
C ASN A 107 9.96 10.01 1.79
N ASP A 108 9.75 10.86 0.80
CA ASP A 108 10.80 11.63 0.11
C ASP A 108 11.59 12.57 1.04
N THR A 109 11.10 12.84 2.25
CA THR A 109 11.74 13.74 3.22
C THR A 109 12.67 13.03 4.21
N LEU A 110 12.80 11.70 4.09
CA LEU A 110 13.78 10.89 4.82
C LEU A 110 15.08 10.73 4.00
N ASP A 111 15.50 11.82 3.36
CA ASP A 111 16.50 11.86 2.30
C ASP A 111 17.95 11.85 2.80
N HIS A 112 18.18 11.98 4.11
CA HIS A 112 19.52 11.96 4.71
C HIS A 112 19.78 10.76 5.63
N ILE A 113 18.91 9.75 5.64
CA ILE A 113 19.12 8.55 6.47
C ILE A 113 20.27 7.68 5.94
N GLY A 114 20.40 7.52 4.62
CA GLY A 114 21.36 6.61 3.99
C GLY A 114 22.21 7.16 2.84
N PRO A 115 22.64 8.45 2.81
CA PRO A 115 23.39 9.01 1.70
C PRO A 115 24.74 8.30 1.42
N LEU A 116 25.31 7.60 2.41
CA LEU A 116 26.53 6.79 2.25
C LEU A 116 26.25 5.34 1.80
N GLY A 117 24.98 4.99 1.54
CA GLY A 117 24.57 3.68 1.03
C GLY A 117 24.63 2.55 2.06
N LYS A 118 24.62 2.87 3.35
CA LYS A 118 24.61 1.92 4.48
C LYS A 118 23.31 1.97 5.29
N GLY A 119 22.57 3.09 5.23
CA GLY A 119 21.28 3.25 5.87
C GLY A 119 20.22 2.32 5.29
N GLU A 120 19.27 1.91 6.14
CA GLU A 120 18.30 0.84 5.87
C GLU A 120 16.88 1.33 6.09
N THR A 121 15.92 0.88 5.29
CA THR A 121 14.49 1.17 5.47
C THR A 121 13.73 -0.05 5.96
N VAL A 122 13.02 0.11 7.09
CA VAL A 122 12.14 -0.94 7.62
C VAL A 122 10.82 -0.99 6.85
N TRP A 123 10.28 0.17 6.45
CA TRP A 123 9.11 0.23 5.59
C TRP A 123 9.38 -0.42 4.23
N GLY A 124 10.52 -0.12 3.61
CA GLY A 124 10.90 -0.72 2.33
C GLY A 124 11.11 -2.23 2.43
N ALA A 125 11.55 -2.76 3.57
CA ALA A 125 11.59 -4.21 3.82
C ALA A 125 10.19 -4.84 3.74
N PHE A 126 9.21 -4.23 4.41
CA PHE A 126 7.83 -4.70 4.35
C PHE A 126 7.23 -4.55 2.95
N PHE A 127 7.48 -3.43 2.27
CA PHE A 127 6.97 -3.21 0.92
C PHE A 127 7.59 -4.19 -0.09
N LEU A 128 8.90 -4.45 0.00
CA LEU A 128 9.55 -5.48 -0.83
C LEU A 128 8.97 -6.86 -0.56
N ALA A 129 8.78 -7.26 0.71
CA ALA A 129 8.16 -8.53 1.04
C ALA A 129 6.74 -8.66 0.47
N TYR A 130 5.93 -7.61 0.60
CA TYR A 130 4.61 -7.53 0.00
C TYR A 130 4.67 -7.73 -1.52
N MET A 131 5.61 -7.06 -2.19
CA MET A 131 5.79 -7.16 -3.63
C MET A 131 6.22 -8.56 -4.07
N LEU A 132 7.16 -9.20 -3.38
CA LEU A 132 7.54 -10.58 -3.68
C LEU A 132 6.35 -11.51 -3.56
N LYS A 133 5.63 -11.46 -2.43
CA LYS A 133 4.44 -12.31 -2.21
C LYS A 133 3.37 -12.11 -3.28
N LYS A 134 3.16 -10.87 -3.73
CA LYS A 134 2.21 -10.56 -4.81
C LYS A 134 2.54 -11.19 -6.16
N THR A 135 3.82 -11.48 -6.41
CA THR A 135 4.24 -12.09 -7.68
C THR A 135 4.18 -13.62 -7.68
N PHE A 136 4.07 -14.28 -6.53
CA PHE A 136 4.14 -15.74 -6.46
C PHE A 136 3.08 -16.44 -7.32
N GLU A 137 1.84 -15.94 -7.33
CA GLU A 137 0.78 -16.49 -8.19
C GLU A 137 1.13 -16.36 -9.69
N LEU A 138 1.81 -15.27 -10.09
CA LEU A 138 2.28 -15.09 -11.46
C LEU A 138 3.42 -16.05 -11.81
N LEU A 139 4.38 -16.22 -10.91
CA LEU A 139 5.51 -17.13 -11.12
C LEU A 139 5.04 -18.58 -11.25
N ASP A 140 4.09 -18.99 -10.40
CA ASP A 140 3.46 -20.30 -10.49
C ASP A 140 2.73 -20.47 -11.84
N HIS A 141 1.99 -19.45 -12.28
CA HIS A 141 1.30 -19.46 -13.58
C HIS A 141 2.28 -19.58 -14.76
N ARG A 142 3.47 -18.95 -14.67
CA ARG A 142 4.51 -19.03 -15.70
C ARG A 142 5.43 -20.24 -15.56
N ASN A 143 5.28 -21.04 -14.52
CA ASN A 143 6.21 -22.12 -14.15
C ASN A 143 7.66 -21.64 -13.96
N ASP A 144 7.89 -20.41 -13.50
CA ASP A 144 9.22 -19.91 -13.15
C ASP A 144 9.57 -20.28 -11.70
N SER A 145 9.84 -21.57 -11.51
CA SER A 145 10.14 -22.16 -10.22
C SER A 145 11.46 -21.66 -9.62
N ASP A 146 12.45 -21.34 -10.45
CA ASP A 146 13.75 -20.84 -10.00
C ASP A 146 13.61 -19.46 -9.36
N THR A 147 12.97 -18.50 -10.04
CA THR A 147 12.71 -17.17 -9.47
C THR A 147 11.81 -17.27 -8.24
N ARG A 148 10.77 -18.12 -8.29
CA ARG A 148 9.85 -18.37 -7.17
C ARG A 148 10.57 -18.85 -5.91
N GLN A 149 11.52 -19.77 -6.03
CA GLN A 149 12.30 -20.28 -4.90
C GLN A 149 13.28 -19.24 -4.36
N ARG A 150 13.97 -18.49 -5.23
CA ARG A 150 14.90 -17.43 -4.80
C ARG A 150 14.18 -16.36 -3.98
N TRP A 151 13.04 -15.90 -4.48
CA TRP A 151 12.28 -14.82 -3.85
C TRP A 151 11.57 -15.26 -2.57
N GLU A 152 11.13 -16.51 -2.46
CA GLU A 152 10.59 -17.04 -1.20
C GLU A 152 11.64 -17.18 -0.11
N LYS A 153 12.84 -17.66 -0.46
CA LYS A 153 13.98 -17.66 0.49
C LYS A 153 14.27 -16.24 0.99
N PHE A 154 14.20 -15.24 0.10
CA PHE A 154 14.40 -13.85 0.49
C PHE A 154 13.23 -13.30 1.33
N TYR A 155 11.98 -13.62 1.00
CA TYR A 155 10.80 -13.28 1.80
C TYR A 155 10.94 -13.80 3.23
N ALA A 156 11.32 -15.06 3.40
CA ALA A 156 11.57 -15.65 4.73
C ALA A 156 12.73 -14.95 5.46
N LYS A 157 13.78 -14.53 4.75
CA LYS A 157 14.87 -13.72 5.33
C LYS A 157 14.35 -12.37 5.84
N LEU A 158 13.50 -11.68 5.06
CA LEU A 158 12.87 -10.41 5.45
C LEU A 158 11.97 -10.58 6.68
N GLU A 159 11.15 -11.63 6.71
CA GLU A 159 10.32 -11.97 7.87
C GLU A 159 11.15 -12.09 9.14
N LYS A 160 12.24 -12.86 9.06
CA LYS A 160 13.13 -13.08 10.20
C LYS A 160 13.78 -11.78 10.66
N VAL A 161 14.46 -11.05 9.78
CA VAL A 161 15.23 -9.86 10.16
C VAL A 161 14.34 -8.72 10.66
N THR A 162 13.18 -8.50 10.04
CA THR A 162 12.25 -7.44 10.48
C THR A 162 11.71 -7.72 11.88
N ASN A 163 11.45 -8.99 12.20
CA ASN A 163 10.95 -9.35 13.53
C ASN A 163 12.04 -9.48 14.60
N GLU A 164 13.28 -9.83 14.23
CA GLU A 164 14.36 -9.93 15.21
C GLU A 164 14.99 -8.58 15.56
N VAL A 165 15.15 -7.69 14.56
CA VAL A 165 15.99 -6.49 14.71
C VAL A 165 15.19 -5.19 14.68
N CYS A 166 14.02 -5.16 14.04
CA CYS A 166 13.29 -3.90 13.80
C CYS A 166 12.17 -3.64 14.82
N TRP A 167 11.99 -4.48 15.84
CA TRP A 167 10.93 -4.32 16.83
C TRP A 167 11.39 -3.51 18.05
N ASP A 168 10.73 -2.39 18.34
CA ASP A 168 11.07 -1.48 19.45
C ASP A 168 10.33 -1.82 20.77
N GLY A 169 9.57 -2.92 20.77
CA GLY A 169 8.81 -3.44 21.91
C GLY A 169 7.29 -3.21 21.82
N GLU A 170 6.87 -2.13 21.15
CA GLU A 170 5.45 -1.78 20.95
C GLU A 170 5.09 -1.47 19.50
N TRP A 171 6.07 -1.06 18.71
CA TRP A 171 5.95 -0.79 17.28
C TRP A 171 7.28 -1.14 16.58
N TYR A 172 7.27 -1.14 15.25
CA TYR A 172 8.46 -1.32 14.43
C TYR A 172 9.20 0.00 14.24
N LEU A 173 10.53 -0.06 14.31
CA LEU A 173 11.43 1.03 13.94
C LEU A 173 11.15 1.49 12.51
N ARG A 174 11.50 2.74 12.20
CA ARG A 174 11.31 3.31 10.87
C ARG A 174 12.44 2.99 9.91
N ALA A 175 13.68 3.03 10.40
CA ALA A 175 14.89 2.92 9.60
C ALA A 175 16.12 2.73 10.49
N PHE A 176 17.27 2.50 9.86
CA PHE A 176 18.60 2.65 10.47
C PHE A 176 19.42 3.62 9.63
N ARG A 177 20.16 4.52 10.28
CA ARG A 177 21.07 5.47 9.63
C ARG A 177 22.33 4.77 9.13
N ASP A 178 23.14 5.46 8.31
CA ASP A 178 24.44 4.94 7.84
C ASP A 178 25.41 4.51 8.96
N ASN A 179 25.31 5.13 10.15
CA ASN A 179 26.10 4.77 11.34
C ASN A 179 25.49 3.62 12.16
N GLY A 180 24.34 3.07 11.74
CA GLY A 180 23.62 1.99 12.41
C GLY A 180 22.64 2.45 13.49
N GLU A 181 22.53 3.74 13.81
CA GLU A 181 21.56 4.24 14.76
C GLU A 181 20.12 4.09 14.23
N SER A 182 19.20 3.69 15.09
CA SER A 182 17.78 3.54 14.77
C SER A 182 17.09 4.88 14.48
N VAL A 183 15.98 4.84 13.74
CA VAL A 183 15.03 5.95 13.58
C VAL A 183 13.64 5.41 13.94
N GLY A 184 12.77 6.22 14.56
CA GLY A 184 11.43 5.75 14.94
C GLY A 184 11.43 4.83 16.16
N SER A 185 12.15 5.21 17.22
CA SER A 185 12.20 4.47 18.49
C SER A 185 11.68 5.32 19.65
N LYS A 186 11.08 4.68 20.65
CA LYS A 186 10.61 5.29 21.90
C LYS A 186 11.70 6.02 22.68
N LYS A 187 12.98 5.70 22.45
CA LYS A 187 14.12 6.34 23.13
C LYS A 187 14.37 7.79 22.69
N TYR A 188 13.87 8.19 21.51
CA TYR A 188 14.03 9.55 20.99
C TYR A 188 12.99 10.51 21.57
N LYS A 189 13.23 11.82 21.54
CA LYS A 189 12.27 12.83 22.05
C LYS A 189 11.17 13.15 21.04
N GLN A 190 11.54 13.23 19.78
CA GLN A 190 10.69 13.47 18.61
C GLN A 190 10.79 12.30 17.64
N GLY A 191 9.85 12.17 16.71
CA GLY A 191 9.93 11.15 15.67
C GLY A 191 9.94 9.71 16.19
N LYS A 192 9.17 9.43 17.25
CA LYS A 192 9.18 8.14 17.96
C LYS A 192 8.51 7.03 17.16
N ILE A 193 7.40 7.32 16.50
CA ILE A 193 6.61 6.35 15.75
C ILE A 193 6.19 6.93 14.42
N PHE A 194 6.31 6.12 13.37
CA PHE A 194 5.95 6.47 11.99
C PHE A 194 4.92 5.50 11.46
N ILE A 195 3.84 6.01 10.88
CA ILE A 195 2.72 5.19 10.38
C ILE A 195 3.18 4.16 9.35
N ASN A 196 4.12 4.53 8.46
CA ASN A 196 4.55 3.72 7.32
C ASN A 196 4.93 2.29 7.74
N ALA A 197 5.90 2.16 8.63
CA ALA A 197 6.41 0.85 9.04
C ALA A 197 5.34 0.02 9.76
N GLN A 198 4.43 0.66 10.50
CA GLN A 198 3.41 -0.04 11.29
C GLN A 198 2.32 -0.64 10.41
N THR A 199 1.81 0.14 9.46
CA THR A 199 0.73 -0.35 8.59
C THR A 199 1.27 -1.40 7.62
N TRP A 200 2.50 -1.21 7.12
CA TRP A 200 3.10 -2.14 6.17
C TRP A 200 3.63 -3.43 6.80
N SER A 201 3.95 -3.44 8.10
CA SER A 201 4.24 -4.69 8.80
C SER A 201 3.06 -5.66 8.74
N VAL A 202 1.83 -5.13 8.77
CA VAL A 202 0.58 -5.89 8.61
C VAL A 202 0.26 -6.17 7.15
N ILE A 203 0.32 -5.16 6.27
CA ILE A 203 -0.05 -5.30 4.85
C ILE A 203 0.84 -6.33 4.13
N SER A 204 2.13 -6.39 4.49
CA SER A 204 3.07 -7.38 3.95
C SER A 204 2.83 -8.81 4.45
N GLY A 205 2.12 -8.95 5.56
CA GLY A 205 1.91 -10.21 6.26
C GLY A 205 3.14 -10.72 7.01
N LEU A 206 4.16 -9.89 7.23
CA LEU A 206 5.38 -10.28 7.95
C LEU A 206 5.26 -10.15 9.47
N ALA A 207 4.39 -9.28 9.98
CA ALA A 207 4.19 -9.13 11.41
C ALA A 207 3.39 -10.31 11.99
N PRO A 208 3.91 -10.99 13.03
CA PRO A 208 3.11 -11.88 13.86
C PRO A 208 1.89 -11.16 14.44
N LYS A 209 0.82 -11.90 14.73
CA LYS A 209 -0.48 -11.32 15.11
C LYS A 209 -0.40 -10.40 16.32
N ASP A 210 0.33 -10.79 17.36
CA ASP A 210 0.52 -10.01 18.59
C ASP A 210 1.22 -8.67 18.32
N ARG A 211 2.21 -8.66 17.41
CA ARG A 211 2.91 -7.43 17.01
C ARG A 211 2.10 -6.58 16.06
N ALA A 212 1.35 -7.18 15.14
CA ALA A 212 0.42 -6.49 14.27
C ALA A 212 -0.62 -5.72 15.11
N ASP A 213 -1.22 -6.38 16.11
CA ASP A 213 -2.14 -5.76 17.05
C ASP A 213 -1.50 -4.59 17.80
N LYS A 214 -0.31 -4.82 18.36
CA LYS A 214 0.37 -3.80 19.17
C LYS A 214 0.84 -2.61 18.34
N ALA A 215 1.32 -2.84 17.12
CA ALA A 215 1.75 -1.78 16.20
C ALA A 215 0.57 -0.90 15.75
N LEU A 216 -0.58 -1.49 15.40
CA LEU A 216 -1.78 -0.73 15.04
C LEU A 216 -2.41 -0.02 16.24
N GLN A 217 -2.41 -0.65 17.41
CA GLN A 217 -2.87 0.02 18.64
C GLN A 217 -1.97 1.21 19.00
N SER A 218 -0.65 1.06 18.92
CA SER A 218 0.30 2.16 19.14
C SER A 218 0.12 3.28 18.12
N THR A 219 -0.12 2.92 16.85
CA THR A 219 -0.44 3.87 15.78
C THR A 219 -1.69 4.67 16.14
N LYS A 220 -2.78 4.00 16.51
CA LYS A 220 -4.03 4.67 16.89
C LYS A 220 -3.86 5.58 18.11
N ASN A 221 -3.11 5.13 19.12
CA ASN A 221 -2.91 5.87 20.37
C ASN A 221 -2.05 7.13 20.20
N HIS A 222 -1.02 7.07 19.36
CA HIS A 222 -0.02 8.15 19.24
C HIS A 222 -0.23 9.04 18.03
N LEU A 223 -0.77 8.49 16.93
CA LEU A 223 -0.90 9.19 15.66
C LEU A 223 -2.37 9.51 15.32
N GLY A 224 -3.34 8.98 16.08
CA GLY A 224 -4.75 9.21 15.82
C GLY A 224 -5.19 10.65 16.11
N THR A 225 -5.91 11.25 15.17
CA THR A 225 -6.50 12.58 15.28
C THR A 225 -7.99 12.56 14.89
N PRO A 226 -8.73 13.65 15.08
CA PRO A 226 -10.10 13.78 14.55
C PRO A 226 -10.19 13.65 13.01
N TYR A 227 -9.08 13.89 12.28
CA TYR A 227 -9.07 13.99 10.82
C TYR A 227 -8.46 12.76 10.12
N GLY A 228 -7.83 11.86 10.87
CA GLY A 228 -7.11 10.70 10.34
C GLY A 228 -5.89 10.37 11.18
N ILE A 229 -4.93 9.64 10.60
CA ILE A 229 -3.70 9.23 11.28
C ILE A 229 -2.53 10.09 10.79
N GLN A 230 -1.81 10.72 11.72
CA GLN A 230 -0.57 11.45 11.45
C GLN A 230 0.51 10.54 10.90
N ILE A 231 1.41 11.09 10.09
CA ILE A 231 2.53 10.32 9.51
C ILE A 231 3.63 10.00 10.54
N VAL A 232 3.86 10.89 11.51
CA VAL A 232 4.88 10.74 12.56
C VAL A 232 4.45 11.45 13.85
N TRP A 233 4.87 10.89 15.00
CA TRP A 233 4.67 11.51 16.31
C TRP A 233 5.82 11.22 17.28
N PRO A 234 6.17 12.19 18.16
CA PRO A 234 5.85 13.61 18.02
C PRO A 234 6.48 14.19 16.76
N SER A 235 5.92 15.28 16.22
CA SER A 235 6.59 16.06 15.18
C SER A 235 7.98 16.51 15.63
N TYR A 236 8.88 16.68 14.66
CA TYR A 236 10.21 17.25 14.85
C TYR A 236 10.07 18.74 15.13
N THR A 237 10.49 19.20 16.31
CA THR A 237 10.54 20.64 16.67
C THR A 237 11.95 21.21 16.61
N GLU A 238 12.95 20.32 16.60
CA GLU A 238 14.37 20.65 16.43
C GLU A 238 14.87 19.99 15.14
N VAL A 239 15.73 20.70 14.40
CA VAL A 239 16.35 20.19 13.18
C VAL A 239 17.30 19.05 13.53
N GLU A 240 17.23 17.95 12.77
CA GLU A 240 18.12 16.81 12.88
C GLU A 240 18.78 16.53 11.53
N ASP A 241 20.07 16.90 11.40
CA ASP A 241 20.76 16.87 10.10
C ASP A 241 20.88 15.48 9.47
N THR A 242 20.76 14.42 10.28
CA THR A 242 20.93 13.04 9.82
C THR A 242 19.65 12.39 9.32
N ILE A 243 18.48 13.05 9.42
CA ILE A 243 17.20 12.47 8.96
C ILE A 243 16.70 13.05 7.64
N GLY A 244 16.98 14.33 7.39
CA GLY A 244 16.64 15.01 6.14
C GLY A 244 15.57 16.08 6.29
N LEU A 245 14.87 16.36 5.19
CA LEU A 245 13.92 17.46 5.06
C LEU A 245 12.77 17.38 6.08
N ILE A 246 12.41 16.17 6.58
CA ILE A 246 11.31 15.99 7.53
C ILE A 246 11.47 16.86 8.79
N SER A 247 12.71 17.01 9.30
CA SER A 247 12.97 17.79 10.52
C SER A 247 12.98 19.30 10.28
N ARG A 248 12.95 19.71 9.01
CA ARG A 248 12.95 21.12 8.56
C ARG A 248 11.56 21.57 8.10
N CYS A 249 10.64 20.63 7.91
CA CYS A 249 9.22 20.92 7.75
C CYS A 249 8.62 21.43 9.06
N VAL A 250 7.63 22.32 8.96
CA VAL A 250 6.92 22.87 10.13
C VAL A 250 6.17 21.73 10.86
N PRO A 251 6.22 21.66 12.21
CA PRO A 251 5.44 20.69 12.98
C PRO A 251 3.95 20.69 12.61
N GLY A 252 3.37 19.50 12.50
CA GLY A 252 1.99 19.28 12.10
C GLY A 252 1.68 19.49 10.62
N LYS A 253 2.68 19.82 9.79
CA LYS A 253 2.52 20.05 8.34
C LYS A 253 3.35 19.08 7.52
N LYS A 254 2.82 18.76 6.32
CA LYS A 254 3.39 17.81 5.36
C LYS A 254 3.91 16.53 6.04
N GLU A 255 5.12 16.09 5.72
CA GLU A 255 5.72 14.87 6.25
C GLU A 255 6.11 14.98 7.74
N ASN A 256 6.14 16.19 8.33
CA ASN A 256 6.41 16.41 9.74
C ASN A 256 5.14 16.40 10.59
N GLY A 257 4.42 15.28 10.54
CA GLY A 257 3.33 14.98 11.45
C GLY A 257 1.96 15.46 10.99
N ALA A 258 1.78 15.93 9.75
CA ALA A 258 0.41 16.08 9.24
C ALA A 258 -0.29 14.72 9.12
N VAL A 259 -1.62 14.76 8.99
CA VAL A 259 -2.37 13.63 8.43
C VAL A 259 -2.07 13.62 6.93
N PHE A 260 -1.09 12.81 6.53
CA PHE A 260 -0.83 12.51 5.13
C PHE A 260 -1.84 11.44 4.70
N ASN A 261 -2.91 11.85 4.02
CA ASN A 261 -4.05 10.99 3.72
C ASN A 261 -3.67 9.71 2.95
N HIS A 262 -2.65 9.76 2.11
CA HIS A 262 -2.13 8.57 1.42
C HIS A 262 -1.63 7.55 2.44
N ALA A 263 -0.74 7.94 3.36
CA ALA A 263 -0.24 7.04 4.39
C ALA A 263 -1.35 6.63 5.38
N SER A 264 -2.22 7.56 5.77
CA SER A 264 -3.37 7.30 6.65
C SER A 264 -4.31 6.24 6.05
N SER A 265 -4.45 6.18 4.72
CA SER A 265 -5.24 5.15 4.05
C SER A 265 -4.70 3.73 4.29
N TRP A 266 -3.39 3.59 4.47
CA TRP A 266 -2.79 2.29 4.79
C TRP A 266 -3.15 1.80 6.19
N PHE A 267 -3.45 2.70 7.13
CA PHE A 267 -3.96 2.30 8.44
C PHE A 267 -5.34 1.65 8.32
N ILE A 268 -6.20 2.19 7.46
CA ILE A 268 -7.51 1.59 7.17
C ILE A 268 -7.32 0.18 6.60
N LEU A 269 -6.47 0.05 5.58
CA LEU A 269 -6.16 -1.22 4.95
C LEU A 269 -5.59 -2.25 5.94
N ALA A 270 -4.58 -1.84 6.71
CA ALA A 270 -3.94 -2.69 7.71
C ALA A 270 -4.93 -3.12 8.80
N SER A 271 -5.79 -2.21 9.27
CA SER A 271 -6.81 -2.51 10.27
C SER A 271 -7.82 -3.54 9.76
N ILE A 272 -8.27 -3.44 8.50
CA ILE A 272 -9.13 -4.46 7.88
C ILE A 272 -8.41 -5.82 7.82
N ILE A 273 -7.15 -5.84 7.34
CA ILE A 273 -6.36 -7.08 7.24
C ILE A 273 -6.16 -7.72 8.62
N ASN A 274 -5.94 -6.91 9.65
CA ASN A 274 -5.77 -7.37 11.03
C ASN A 274 -7.09 -7.77 11.71
N GLY A 275 -8.23 -7.45 11.10
CA GLY A 275 -9.57 -7.76 11.58
C GLY A 275 -10.20 -6.74 12.53
N ASP A 276 -9.64 -5.53 12.63
CA ASP A 276 -10.22 -4.37 13.33
C ASP A 276 -10.98 -3.47 12.34
N VAL A 277 -12.13 -3.98 11.89
CA VAL A 277 -12.95 -3.33 10.86
C VAL A 277 -13.61 -2.03 11.37
N GLU A 278 -13.91 -1.96 12.66
CA GLU A 278 -14.56 -0.76 13.24
C GLU A 278 -13.59 0.42 13.26
N SER A 279 -12.34 0.22 13.72
CA SER A 279 -11.34 1.29 13.62
C SER A 279 -11.04 1.67 12.18
N ALA A 280 -11.01 0.70 11.26
CA ALA A 280 -10.83 0.98 9.85
C ALA A 280 -11.94 1.88 9.30
N PHE A 281 -13.20 1.56 9.59
CA PHE A 281 -14.35 2.30 9.09
C PHE A 281 -14.48 3.70 9.72
N ASP A 282 -14.12 3.84 11.00
CA ASP A 282 -14.04 5.15 11.67
C ASP A 282 -13.04 6.07 10.95
N ILE A 283 -11.80 5.62 10.73
CA ILE A 283 -10.79 6.42 10.03
C ILE A 283 -11.16 6.65 8.56
N TYR A 284 -11.70 5.64 7.87
CA TYR A 284 -12.18 5.78 6.49
C TYR A 284 -13.23 6.89 6.39
N THR A 285 -14.19 6.91 7.31
CA THR A 285 -15.27 7.89 7.36
C THR A 285 -14.72 9.29 7.64
N LYS A 286 -13.85 9.45 8.66
CA LYS A 286 -13.22 10.74 8.98
C LYS A 286 -12.51 11.36 7.79
N MET A 287 -11.80 10.54 7.00
CA MET A 287 -11.01 11.00 5.86
C MET A 287 -11.83 11.32 4.59
N LEU A 288 -13.12 10.96 4.53
CA LEU A 288 -13.94 11.28 3.36
C LEU A 288 -13.99 12.80 3.15
N PRO A 289 -13.89 13.32 1.91
CA PRO A 289 -13.81 14.75 1.65
C PRO A 289 -14.89 15.57 2.36
N LEU A 290 -16.15 15.10 2.34
CA LEU A 290 -17.27 15.75 3.01
C LEU A 290 -17.12 15.86 4.54
N ASN A 291 -16.44 14.89 5.15
CA ASN A 291 -16.26 14.85 6.61
C ASN A 291 -15.00 15.63 7.03
N SER A 292 -13.89 15.48 6.31
CA SER A 292 -12.67 16.27 6.52
C SER A 292 -12.93 17.77 6.36
N SER A 293 -13.80 18.14 5.40
CA SER A 293 -14.18 19.52 5.11
C SER A 293 -15.38 20.05 5.90
N ALA A 294 -15.79 19.39 6.98
CA ALA A 294 -16.96 19.78 7.77
C ALA A 294 -16.90 21.25 8.25
N ASN A 295 -15.69 21.78 8.50
CA ASN A 295 -15.45 23.21 8.65
C ASN A 295 -14.68 23.71 7.42
N ILE A 296 -15.40 24.06 6.35
CA ILE A 296 -14.82 24.41 5.05
C ILE A 296 -13.92 25.65 5.10
N ASP A 297 -14.27 26.64 5.93
CA ASP A 297 -13.48 27.87 6.09
C ASP A 297 -12.13 27.59 6.74
N ARG A 298 -12.04 26.54 7.57
CA ARG A 298 -10.76 26.05 8.12
C ARG A 298 -10.05 25.09 7.16
N TYR A 299 -10.79 24.25 6.45
CA TYR A 299 -10.23 23.24 5.55
C TYR A 299 -9.59 23.85 4.29
N GLU A 300 -10.11 24.98 3.81
CA GLU A 300 -9.54 25.84 2.75
C GLU A 300 -9.31 25.16 1.39
N THR A 301 -9.82 23.94 1.18
CA THR A 301 -9.74 23.20 -0.10
C THR A 301 -11.08 22.56 -0.45
N GLU A 302 -11.19 21.93 -1.61
CA GLU A 302 -12.45 21.45 -2.16
C GLU A 302 -13.10 20.31 -1.34
N PRO A 303 -14.40 20.36 -1.02
CA PRO A 303 -15.08 19.40 -0.13
C PRO A 303 -15.48 18.07 -0.82
N TYR A 304 -15.06 17.85 -2.07
CA TYR A 304 -15.49 16.72 -2.90
C TYR A 304 -14.32 15.92 -3.49
N VAL A 305 -13.08 16.31 -3.22
CA VAL A 305 -11.87 15.55 -3.56
C VAL A 305 -10.97 15.42 -2.33
N PHE A 306 -10.11 14.41 -2.33
CA PHE A 306 -9.11 14.28 -1.28
C PHE A 306 -8.02 15.35 -1.41
N ALA A 307 -7.58 15.86 -0.26
CA ALA A 307 -6.31 16.56 -0.11
C ALA A 307 -5.20 15.56 0.22
N GLU A 308 -3.96 15.90 -0.13
CA GLU A 308 -2.82 15.09 0.28
C GLU A 308 -2.56 15.18 1.79
N TYR A 309 -2.61 16.41 2.31
CA TYR A 309 -2.29 16.71 3.70
C TYR A 309 -3.45 17.43 4.39
N VAL A 310 -3.70 17.05 5.64
CA VAL A 310 -4.49 17.81 6.60
C VAL A 310 -3.60 18.12 7.80
N THR A 311 -3.50 19.40 8.14
CA THR A 311 -2.67 19.89 9.24
C THR A 311 -3.13 19.29 10.57
N SER A 312 -2.20 18.73 11.34
CA SER A 312 -2.50 18.08 12.62
C SER A 312 -2.63 19.08 13.78
N PRO A 313 -3.03 18.62 14.99
CA PRO A 313 -3.08 19.46 16.20
C PRO A 313 -1.72 19.99 16.67
N ASP A 314 -0.60 19.55 16.07
CA ASP A 314 0.74 20.06 16.40
C ASP A 314 1.02 21.46 15.82
N HIS A 315 0.05 22.07 15.11
CA HIS A 315 0.13 23.41 14.53
C HIS A 315 -1.13 24.24 14.82
N GLU A 316 -1.00 25.56 14.92
CA GLU A 316 -2.12 26.50 15.18
C GLU A 316 -3.18 26.57 14.07
N THR A 317 -2.87 26.03 12.89
CA THR A 317 -3.78 25.95 11.73
C THR A 317 -4.32 24.53 11.56
N GLU A 318 -4.55 23.81 12.66
CA GLU A 318 -5.18 22.50 12.71
C GLU A 318 -6.39 22.40 11.74
N ASN A 319 -6.51 21.27 11.04
CA ASN A 319 -7.52 20.99 10.02
C ASN A 319 -7.38 21.78 8.69
N GLN A 320 -6.38 22.64 8.54
CA GLN A 320 -6.10 23.25 7.23
C GLN A 320 -5.54 22.19 6.27
N ALA A 321 -6.17 22.03 5.11
CA ALA A 321 -5.73 21.09 4.08
C ALA A 321 -4.84 21.75 3.03
N SER A 322 -4.04 20.95 2.32
CA SER A 322 -3.22 21.42 1.20
C SER A 322 -2.97 20.33 0.17
N HIS A 323 -2.53 20.73 -1.04
CA HIS A 323 -2.24 19.84 -2.16
C HIS A 323 -3.47 18.97 -2.51
N SER A 324 -4.60 19.63 -2.80
CA SER A 324 -5.82 18.96 -3.26
C SER A 324 -5.66 18.34 -4.64
N TRP A 325 -6.58 17.43 -4.98
CA TRP A 325 -6.69 16.70 -6.26
C TRP A 325 -5.59 15.68 -6.55
N LEU A 326 -4.35 16.11 -6.68
CA LEU A 326 -3.27 15.31 -7.28
C LEU A 326 -2.54 14.49 -6.21
N THR A 327 -3.23 13.51 -5.66
CA THR A 327 -2.70 12.65 -4.60
C THR A 327 -3.05 11.19 -4.81
N GLY A 328 -2.13 10.29 -4.43
CA GLY A 328 -2.36 8.83 -4.41
C GLY A 328 -3.51 8.40 -3.47
N THR A 329 -3.91 9.27 -2.54
CA THR A 329 -5.03 9.05 -1.62
C THR A 329 -6.29 8.58 -2.33
N ALA A 330 -6.66 9.21 -3.45
CA ALA A 330 -7.89 8.89 -4.16
C ALA A 330 -7.92 7.43 -4.62
N VAL A 331 -6.80 6.92 -5.14
CA VAL A 331 -6.68 5.54 -5.62
C VAL A 331 -6.70 4.56 -4.46
N TRP A 332 -5.95 4.82 -3.39
CA TRP A 332 -5.93 3.95 -2.22
C TRP A 332 -7.30 3.86 -1.54
N MET A 333 -7.94 5.00 -1.27
CA MET A 333 -9.28 5.04 -0.66
C MET A 333 -10.31 4.31 -1.52
N TYR A 334 -10.25 4.48 -2.85
CA TYR A 334 -11.12 3.76 -3.78
C TYR A 334 -10.88 2.25 -3.76
N ARG A 335 -9.61 1.81 -3.82
CA ARG A 335 -9.27 0.37 -3.81
C ARG A 335 -9.57 -0.28 -2.47
N ILE A 336 -9.35 0.41 -1.35
CA ILE A 336 -9.76 -0.05 -0.02
C ILE A 336 -11.27 -0.24 0.04
N ALA A 337 -12.05 0.73 -0.44
CA ALA A 337 -13.50 0.62 -0.46
C ALA A 337 -13.98 -0.56 -1.31
N LEU A 338 -13.48 -0.66 -2.55
CA LEU A 338 -13.91 -1.68 -3.51
C LEU A 338 -13.46 -3.09 -3.12
N ASP A 339 -12.17 -3.24 -2.82
CA ASP A 339 -11.56 -4.56 -2.65
C ASP A 339 -11.75 -5.03 -1.21
N TYR A 340 -11.59 -4.16 -0.20
CA TYR A 340 -11.51 -4.56 1.20
C TYR A 340 -12.81 -4.33 1.97
N ILE A 341 -13.50 -3.20 1.81
CA ILE A 341 -14.76 -2.92 2.51
C ILE A 341 -15.93 -3.67 1.84
N ILE A 342 -16.16 -3.41 0.56
CA ILE A 342 -17.20 -4.10 -0.22
C ILE A 342 -16.81 -5.57 -0.47
N GLY A 343 -15.52 -5.84 -0.65
CA GLY A 343 -15.00 -7.20 -0.67
C GLY A 343 -14.79 -7.83 -2.04
N PHE A 344 -14.75 -7.07 -3.14
CA PHE A 344 -14.46 -7.63 -4.46
C PHE A 344 -12.95 -7.84 -4.64
N ARG A 345 -12.41 -8.97 -4.16
CA ARG A 345 -10.98 -9.29 -4.22
C ARG A 345 -10.61 -9.99 -5.52
N THR A 346 -9.79 -9.36 -6.35
CA THR A 346 -9.36 -9.95 -7.62
C THR A 346 -7.95 -10.54 -7.53
N SER A 347 -7.71 -11.61 -8.28
CA SER A 347 -6.40 -12.23 -8.48
C SER A 347 -6.28 -12.75 -9.92
N LEU A 348 -5.14 -13.34 -10.29
CA LEU A 348 -4.97 -13.96 -11.61
C LEU A 348 -6.01 -15.05 -11.84
N LYS A 349 -6.25 -15.89 -10.82
CA LYS A 349 -7.23 -16.98 -10.79
C LYS A 349 -8.69 -16.54 -10.86
N GLY A 350 -9.02 -15.30 -10.49
CA GLY A 350 -10.40 -14.80 -10.59
C GLY A 350 -10.80 -13.83 -9.49
N ILE A 351 -11.95 -14.05 -8.86
CA ILE A 351 -12.52 -13.14 -7.85
C ILE A 351 -12.95 -13.89 -6.58
N THR A 352 -12.73 -13.28 -5.41
CA THR A 352 -13.28 -13.73 -4.12
C THR A 352 -14.16 -12.63 -3.55
N PHE A 353 -15.20 -13.00 -2.81
CA PHE A 353 -16.06 -12.05 -2.10
C PHE A 353 -15.78 -12.09 -0.60
N ALA A 354 -15.18 -11.02 -0.08
CA ALA A 354 -14.75 -10.93 1.31
C ALA A 354 -15.07 -9.54 1.89
N PRO A 355 -16.35 -9.21 2.14
CA PRO A 355 -16.74 -7.91 2.69
C PRO A 355 -16.21 -7.73 4.11
N ASN A 356 -15.82 -6.50 4.44
CA ASN A 356 -15.43 -6.07 5.77
C ASN A 356 -16.17 -4.77 6.08
N ILE A 357 -17.35 -4.89 6.69
CA ILE A 357 -18.27 -3.77 6.93
C ILE A 357 -18.42 -3.49 8.42
N PRO A 358 -18.79 -2.27 8.82
CA PRO A 358 -19.09 -2.00 10.22
C PRO A 358 -20.36 -2.76 10.66
N SER A 359 -20.41 -3.15 11.92
CA SER A 359 -21.45 -4.01 12.51
C SER A 359 -22.88 -3.45 12.42
N HIS A 360 -23.01 -2.13 12.25
CA HIS A 360 -24.30 -1.46 12.10
C HIS A 360 -24.91 -1.58 10.70
N TRP A 361 -24.13 -1.94 9.67
CA TRP A 361 -24.67 -2.19 8.32
C TRP A 361 -25.42 -3.51 8.29
N LYS A 362 -26.75 -3.46 8.11
CA LYS A 362 -27.63 -4.64 8.07
C LYS A 362 -27.76 -5.27 6.70
N ILE A 363 -27.71 -4.46 5.65
CA ILE A 363 -27.74 -4.91 4.28
C ILE A 363 -27.02 -3.90 3.39
N PHE A 364 -26.27 -4.36 2.40
CA PHE A 364 -25.85 -3.52 1.30
C PHE A 364 -25.91 -4.30 -0.01
N LYS A 365 -25.97 -3.56 -1.12
CA LYS A 365 -25.89 -4.10 -2.46
C LYS A 365 -24.79 -3.39 -3.22
N ALA A 366 -24.07 -4.12 -4.05
CA ALA A 366 -23.04 -3.59 -4.91
C ALA A 366 -23.04 -4.30 -6.26
N GLU A 367 -22.58 -3.60 -7.29
CA GLU A 367 -22.43 -4.17 -8.62
C GLU A 367 -20.99 -3.95 -9.10
N ARG A 368 -20.40 -4.98 -9.72
CA ARG A 368 -19.10 -4.88 -10.38
C ARG A 368 -19.08 -5.65 -11.68
N THR A 369 -18.62 -5.01 -12.75
CA THR A 369 -18.21 -5.70 -13.97
C THR A 369 -16.76 -6.15 -13.83
N PHE A 370 -16.49 -7.43 -14.07
CA PHE A 370 -15.17 -8.01 -14.01
C PHE A 370 -15.03 -9.11 -15.07
N ARG A 371 -14.00 -9.00 -15.93
CA ARG A 371 -13.70 -9.94 -17.04
C ARG A 371 -14.93 -10.34 -17.87
N GLY A 372 -15.72 -9.34 -18.26
CA GLY A 372 -16.91 -9.53 -19.12
C GLY A 372 -18.18 -10.01 -18.40
N LYS A 373 -18.13 -10.25 -17.09
CA LYS A 373 -19.28 -10.66 -16.27
C LYS A 373 -19.72 -9.53 -15.33
N ARG A 374 -21.02 -9.39 -15.10
CA ARG A 374 -21.61 -8.46 -14.13
C ARG A 374 -22.01 -9.21 -12.88
N PHE A 375 -21.41 -8.84 -11.75
CA PHE A 375 -21.71 -9.42 -10.44
C PHE A 375 -22.65 -8.50 -9.67
N PHE A 376 -23.80 -9.04 -9.26
CA PHE A 376 -24.78 -8.38 -8.40
C PHE A 376 -24.65 -8.93 -6.98
N LEU A 377 -23.92 -8.23 -6.13
CA LEU A 377 -23.65 -8.62 -4.75
C LEU A 377 -24.75 -8.08 -3.83
N THR A 378 -25.32 -8.95 -3.01
CA THR A 378 -26.16 -8.59 -1.85
C THR A 378 -25.54 -9.20 -0.60
N VAL A 379 -25.19 -8.37 0.37
CA VAL A 379 -24.67 -8.81 1.67
C VAL A 379 -25.70 -8.50 2.74
N LYS A 380 -26.10 -9.51 3.50
CA LYS A 380 -27.02 -9.42 4.65
C LYS A 380 -26.23 -9.68 5.93
N ASN A 381 -26.43 -8.86 6.95
CA ASN A 381 -25.70 -8.93 8.22
C ASN A 381 -26.67 -8.82 9.42
N PRO A 382 -27.54 -9.83 9.62
CA PRO A 382 -28.56 -9.78 10.66
C PRO A 382 -27.97 -9.66 12.06
N GLU A 383 -26.86 -10.36 12.32
CA GLU A 383 -26.23 -10.43 13.64
C GLU A 383 -25.29 -9.25 13.95
N GLY A 384 -25.00 -8.39 12.96
CA GLY A 384 -24.06 -7.28 13.14
C GLY A 384 -22.62 -7.76 13.34
N GLY A 385 -22.15 -8.72 12.54
CA GLY A 385 -20.74 -9.04 12.41
C GLY A 385 -20.02 -8.09 11.45
N ASN A 386 -18.72 -8.29 11.25
CA ASN A 386 -17.92 -7.45 10.34
C ASN A 386 -17.49 -8.18 9.06
N SER A 387 -17.01 -9.42 9.19
CA SER A 387 -16.32 -10.13 8.09
C SER A 387 -16.60 -11.64 8.01
N THR A 388 -17.20 -12.25 9.04
CA THR A 388 -17.39 -13.72 9.07
C THR A 388 -18.54 -14.12 8.15
N ILE A 389 -18.23 -14.78 7.04
CA ILE A 389 -19.22 -15.32 6.10
C ILE A 389 -19.78 -16.63 6.65
N ARG A 390 -21.10 -16.68 6.85
CA ARG A 390 -21.84 -17.87 7.28
C ARG A 390 -22.41 -18.66 6.11
N SER A 391 -22.77 -17.98 5.03
CA SER A 391 -23.31 -18.57 3.81
C SER A 391 -22.94 -17.68 2.63
N LEU A 392 -22.59 -18.33 1.51
CA LEU A 392 -22.29 -17.69 0.23
C LEU A 392 -23.04 -18.47 -0.84
N LYS A 393 -23.87 -17.77 -1.61
CA LYS A 393 -24.59 -18.33 -2.74
C LYS A 393 -24.25 -17.60 -4.01
N ILE A 394 -24.05 -18.35 -5.09
CA ILE A 394 -23.88 -17.83 -6.44
C ILE A 394 -24.95 -18.43 -7.33
N ASN A 395 -25.75 -17.58 -7.99
CA ASN A 395 -26.91 -18.01 -8.79
C ASN A 395 -27.83 -18.96 -8.01
N GLY A 396 -28.04 -18.67 -6.72
CA GLY A 396 -28.88 -19.44 -5.81
C GLY A 396 -28.26 -20.74 -5.26
N LYS A 397 -27.08 -21.14 -5.73
CA LYS A 397 -26.38 -22.36 -5.27
C LYS A 397 -25.37 -22.01 -4.18
N GLU A 398 -25.38 -22.78 -3.09
CA GLU A 398 -24.38 -22.66 -2.02
C GLU A 398 -22.98 -23.02 -2.55
N VAL A 399 -21.98 -22.21 -2.20
CA VAL A 399 -20.58 -22.45 -2.57
C VAL A 399 -19.67 -22.17 -1.37
N GLU A 400 -18.53 -22.85 -1.33
CA GLU A 400 -17.47 -22.51 -0.38
C GLU A 400 -16.88 -21.13 -0.70
N ASN A 401 -16.40 -20.44 0.34
CA ASN A 401 -15.73 -19.16 0.16
C ASN A 401 -14.30 -19.39 -0.36
N SER A 402 -14.18 -19.46 -1.69
CA SER A 402 -12.93 -19.67 -2.41
C SER A 402 -12.78 -18.68 -3.57
N VAL A 403 -11.61 -18.71 -4.23
CA VAL A 403 -11.41 -17.94 -5.46
C VAL A 403 -12.27 -18.55 -6.57
N ILE A 404 -13.06 -17.71 -7.21
CA ILE A 404 -14.00 -18.08 -8.25
C ILE A 404 -13.39 -17.77 -9.60
N ASP A 405 -13.22 -18.80 -10.42
CA ASP A 405 -12.88 -18.64 -11.84
C ASP A 405 -14.09 -18.11 -12.60
N VAL A 406 -13.95 -16.88 -13.10
CA VAL A 406 -15.00 -16.17 -13.84
C VAL A 406 -15.33 -16.87 -15.17
N ALA A 407 -14.38 -17.60 -15.77
CA ALA A 407 -14.58 -18.33 -17.01
C ALA A 407 -15.52 -19.55 -16.84
N SER A 408 -15.71 -20.02 -15.61
CA SER A 408 -16.60 -21.15 -15.32
C SER A 408 -18.09 -20.83 -15.49
N PHE A 409 -18.47 -19.55 -15.59
CA PHE A 409 -19.85 -19.12 -15.78
C PHE A 409 -20.16 -18.90 -17.25
N THR A 410 -21.26 -19.48 -17.73
CA THR A 410 -21.78 -19.19 -19.08
C THR A 410 -22.61 -17.91 -19.07
N GLU A 411 -23.28 -17.60 -17.97
CA GLU A 411 -24.14 -16.44 -17.80
C GLU A 411 -23.34 -15.13 -17.74
N SER A 412 -23.87 -14.05 -18.31
CA SER A 412 -23.23 -12.72 -18.24
C SER A 412 -23.53 -11.96 -16.94
N ASN A 413 -24.66 -12.29 -16.30
CA ASN A 413 -25.10 -11.69 -15.05
C ASN A 413 -25.05 -12.77 -13.96
N ILE A 414 -24.32 -12.49 -12.89
CA ILE A 414 -24.06 -13.42 -11.80
C ILE A 414 -24.59 -12.79 -10.52
N THR A 415 -25.48 -13.49 -9.83
CA THR A 415 -26.02 -13.05 -8.53
C THR A 415 -25.17 -13.65 -7.42
N VAL A 416 -24.81 -12.83 -6.44
CA VAL A 416 -24.01 -13.23 -5.29
C VAL A 416 -24.73 -12.80 -4.02
N GLU A 417 -25.06 -13.75 -3.16
CA GLU A 417 -25.66 -13.48 -1.86
C GLU A 417 -24.73 -13.95 -0.74
N ILE A 418 -24.44 -13.06 0.20
CA ILE A 418 -23.64 -13.35 1.40
C ILE A 418 -24.48 -13.10 2.63
N ILE A 419 -24.42 -14.02 3.59
CA ILE A 419 -24.90 -13.81 4.95
C ILE A 419 -23.68 -13.75 5.87
N LEU A 420 -23.51 -12.61 6.55
CA LEU A 420 -22.51 -12.43 7.59
C LEU A 420 -23.05 -12.83 8.97
N GLY A 421 -22.16 -13.27 9.85
CA GLY A 421 -22.44 -13.53 11.26
C GLY A 421 -21.35 -12.99 12.17
N LYS A 422 -21.54 -13.16 13.49
CA LYS A 422 -20.47 -12.87 14.47
C LYS A 422 -19.34 -13.90 14.38
N LYS A 423 -18.14 -13.51 14.82
CA LYS A 423 -16.98 -14.41 14.96
C LYS A 423 -17.29 -15.55 15.91
#